data_AF-A0A5B7ZMG0-F1
#
_entry.id   AF-A0A5B7ZMG0-F1
#
_cell.length_a   1.000
_cell.length_b   1.000
_cell.length_c   1.000
_cell.angle_alpha   90.00
_cell.angle_beta   90.00
_cell.angle_gamma   90.00
#
_symmetry.space_group_name_H-M   'P 1'
#
loop_
_entity.id
_entity.type
_entity.pdbx_description
1 polymer ?
#
loop_
_entity_poly.entity_id
_entity_poly.type
_entity_poly.pdbx_seq_one_letter_code
_entity_poly.pdbx_strand_id
1 'polypeptide(L)'
;MNYAADDYVLGSLLTNARSTGQTHYFIDFVTREASKIFEQPPFTFVFDGYMKMFWDNVTLQGSDPSLVSTARLELDFDLSQTRPSRYANVLESPYVCTLELRDDRGVDYSHSVRDWWFPEPLPHQVGFRGFIHRIWSRLVG
;
A
#
# COMPACT_ATOMS: atom_id res chain seq x y z
N MET A 1 4.63 18.23 6.57
CA MET A 1 4.78 17.69 5.21
C MET A 1 5.95 16.70 5.30
N ASN A 2 5.68 15.46 5.70
CA ASN A 2 6.73 14.49 6.05
C ASN A 2 7.04 13.63 4.83
N TYR A 3 7.77 14.24 3.91
CA TYR A 3 8.59 13.56 2.91
C TYR A 3 9.88 13.10 3.61
N ALA A 4 10.48 12.00 3.12
CA ALA A 4 11.76 11.43 3.54
C ALA A 4 11.70 10.40 4.68
N ALA A 5 11.38 9.15 4.34
CA ALA A 5 12.25 7.99 4.63
C ALA A 5 11.66 6.66 4.11
N ASP A 6 10.36 6.55 3.84
CA ASP A 6 9.69 5.26 4.06
C ASP A 6 8.71 4.71 2.98
N ASP A 7 8.75 5.11 1.69
CA ASP A 7 7.71 4.67 0.71
C ASP A 7 8.21 4.39 -0.74
N TYR A 8 9.43 3.86 -0.94
CA TYR A 8 9.92 3.49 -2.29
C TYR A 8 9.09 2.40 -3.00
N VAL A 9 8.20 1.72 -2.26
CA VAL A 9 7.33 0.67 -2.78
C VAL A 9 6.37 1.25 -3.83
N LEU A 10 5.72 2.38 -3.56
CA LEU A 10 4.80 3.02 -4.49
C LEU A 10 5.49 3.43 -5.80
N GLY A 11 6.68 4.03 -5.70
CA GLY A 11 7.49 4.38 -6.88
C GLY A 11 7.95 3.16 -7.68
N SER A 12 8.28 2.06 -7.00
CA SER A 12 8.69 0.80 -7.62
C SER A 12 7.52 0.07 -8.28
N LEU A 13 6.35 0.06 -7.65
CA LEU A 13 5.11 -0.47 -8.21
C LEU A 13 4.67 0.36 -9.41
N LEU A 14 4.74 1.69 -9.36
CA LEU A 14 4.45 2.56 -10.52
C LEU A 14 5.42 2.30 -11.68
N THR A 15 6.71 2.08 -11.37
CA THR A 15 7.71 1.72 -12.39
C THR A 15 7.33 0.40 -13.07
N ASN A 16 6.95 -0.61 -12.29
CA ASN A 16 6.46 -1.88 -12.82
C ASN A 16 5.16 -1.71 -13.62
N ALA A 17 4.23 -0.87 -13.16
CA ALA A 17 2.98 -0.61 -13.86
C ALA A 17 3.22 -0.01 -15.24
N ARG A 18 4.13 0.96 -15.33
CA ARG A 18 4.52 1.58 -16.61
C ARG A 18 5.23 0.62 -17.56
N SER A 19 6.01 -0.33 -17.04
CA SER A 19 6.75 -1.28 -17.88
C SER A 19 5.92 -2.46 -18.34
N THR A 20 4.94 -2.89 -17.54
CA THR A 20 4.15 -4.11 -17.80
C THR A 20 2.71 -3.84 -18.21
N GLY A 21 2.19 -2.64 -17.95
CA GLY A 21 0.77 -2.31 -18.06
C GLY A 21 -0.10 -2.82 -16.89
N GLN A 22 0.48 -3.48 -15.89
CA GLN A 22 -0.24 -3.89 -14.69
C GLN A 22 -0.52 -2.68 -13.80
N THR A 23 -1.75 -2.20 -13.77
CA THR A 23 -2.12 -1.00 -13.01
C THR A 23 -2.67 -1.28 -11.61
N HIS A 24 -3.08 -2.52 -11.33
CA HIS A 24 -3.71 -2.92 -10.08
C HIS A 24 -2.80 -3.87 -9.28
N TYR A 25 -2.63 -3.57 -8.00
CA TYR A 25 -1.87 -4.35 -7.03
C TYR A 25 -2.70 -4.59 -5.77
N PHE A 26 -2.62 -5.78 -5.19
CA PHE A 26 -3.32 -6.07 -3.95
C PHE A 26 -2.50 -6.93 -2.99
N ILE A 27 -2.87 -6.86 -1.71
CA ILE A 27 -2.47 -7.73 -0.60
C ILE A 27 -3.72 -8.07 0.20
N ASP A 28 -3.95 -9.36 0.44
CA ASP A 28 -4.93 -9.85 1.41
C ASP A 28 -4.19 -10.32 2.66
N PHE A 29 -4.44 -9.65 3.78
CA PHE A 29 -3.75 -9.90 5.04
C PHE A 29 -4.26 -11.14 5.78
N VAL A 30 -5.45 -11.64 5.43
CA VAL A 30 -6.03 -12.84 6.05
C VAL A 30 -5.60 -14.09 5.29
N THR A 31 -5.76 -14.09 3.97
CA THR A 31 -5.39 -15.25 3.12
C THR A 31 -3.90 -15.29 2.80
N ARG A 32 -3.18 -14.18 3.00
CA ARG A 32 -1.78 -13.99 2.56
C ARG A 32 -1.62 -14.06 1.04
N GLU A 33 -2.68 -13.81 0.29
CA GLU A 33 -2.62 -13.69 -1.17
C GLU A 33 -2.19 -12.28 -1.57
N ALA A 34 -1.49 -12.15 -2.69
CA ALA A 34 -1.04 -10.85 -3.19
C ALA A 34 -0.81 -10.90 -4.70
N SER A 35 -0.66 -9.72 -5.30
CA SER A 35 -0.18 -9.61 -6.68
C SER A 35 1.20 -10.25 -6.83
N LYS A 36 1.41 -11.00 -7.94
CA LYS A 36 2.64 -11.77 -8.22
C LYS A 36 3.96 -11.04 -8.03
N ILE A 37 3.97 -9.71 -8.19
CA ILE A 37 5.19 -8.92 -7.98
C ILE A 37 5.73 -9.06 -6.55
N PHE A 38 4.84 -9.25 -5.57
CA PHE A 38 5.20 -9.44 -4.16
C PHE A 38 5.86 -10.78 -3.85
N GLU A 39 5.84 -11.73 -4.78
CA GLU A 39 6.56 -13.02 -4.67
C GLU A 39 8.04 -12.90 -5.07
N GLN A 40 8.47 -11.75 -5.62
CA GLN A 40 9.81 -11.55 -6.18
C GLN A 40 10.60 -10.52 -5.36
N PRO A 41 11.92 -10.73 -5.11
CA PRO A 41 12.75 -9.70 -4.50
C PRO A 41 12.78 -8.40 -5.32
N PRO A 42 12.80 -7.21 -4.68
CA PRO A 42 12.82 -6.99 -3.23
C PRO A 42 11.43 -6.96 -2.57
N PHE A 43 10.35 -7.18 -3.32
CA PHE A 43 8.97 -7.03 -2.85
C PHE A 43 8.52 -8.14 -1.88
N THR A 44 9.23 -9.26 -1.81
CA THR A 44 8.99 -10.28 -0.77
C THR A 44 9.13 -9.70 0.64
N PHE A 45 10.19 -8.90 0.87
CA PHE A 45 10.39 -8.23 2.16
C PHE A 45 9.30 -7.19 2.45
N VAL A 46 8.82 -6.51 1.41
CA VAL A 46 7.72 -5.55 1.51
C VAL A 46 6.43 -6.23 1.95
N PHE A 47 6.11 -7.38 1.33
CA PHE A 47 4.95 -8.17 1.67
C PHE A 47 4.99 -8.63 3.12
N ASP A 48 6.10 -9.25 3.55
CA ASP A 48 6.27 -9.69 4.94
C ASP A 48 6.18 -8.53 5.93
N GLY A 49 6.73 -7.38 5.57
CA GLY A 49 6.62 -6.14 6.35
C GLY A 49 5.18 -5.69 6.51
N TYR A 50 4.40 -5.64 5.43
CA TYR A 50 3.00 -5.18 5.44
C TYR A 50 2.14 -6.14 6.27
N MET A 51 2.35 -7.45 6.08
CA MET A 51 1.70 -8.49 6.87
C MET A 51 1.94 -8.30 8.37
N LYS A 52 3.20 -8.14 8.77
CA LYS A 52 3.55 -7.96 10.18
C LYS A 52 2.94 -6.68 10.75
N MET A 53 3.12 -5.55 10.05
CA MET A 53 2.65 -4.25 10.53
C MET A 53 1.13 -4.18 10.65
N PHE A 54 0.39 -4.81 9.73
CA PHE A 54 -1.07 -4.87 9.82
C PHE A 54 -1.52 -5.54 11.12
N TRP A 55 -1.03 -6.76 11.40
CA TRP A 55 -1.41 -7.52 12.59
C TRP A 55 -0.87 -6.91 13.89
N ASP A 56 0.32 -6.31 13.86
CA ASP A 56 0.83 -5.51 14.97
C ASP A 56 -0.14 -4.37 15.31
N ASN A 57 -0.63 -3.63 14.31
CA ASN A 57 -1.57 -2.53 14.52
C ASN A 57 -2.92 -2.99 15.06
N VAL A 58 -3.46 -4.10 14.55
CA VAL A 58 -4.70 -4.71 15.09
C VAL A 58 -4.53 -5.01 16.58
N THR A 59 -3.41 -5.65 16.94
CA THR A 59 -3.11 -6.02 18.34
C THR A 59 -2.87 -4.80 19.23
N LEU A 60 -2.12 -3.79 18.75
CA LEU A 60 -1.80 -2.58 19.50
C LEU A 60 -3.02 -1.71 19.79
N GLN A 61 -4.03 -1.75 18.92
CA GLN A 61 -5.31 -1.06 19.13
C GLN A 61 -6.28 -1.86 20.04
N GLY A 62 -5.82 -2.96 20.63
CA GLY A 62 -6.61 -3.79 21.55
C GLY A 62 -7.70 -4.62 20.85
N SER A 63 -7.65 -4.73 19.53
CA SER A 63 -8.57 -5.58 18.77
C SER A 63 -8.06 -7.01 18.74
N ASP A 64 -8.97 -7.98 18.86
CA ASP A 64 -8.65 -9.40 18.72
C ASP A 64 -8.50 -9.73 17.22
N PRO A 65 -7.32 -10.22 16.77
CA PRO A 65 -7.08 -10.59 15.37
C PRO A 65 -8.09 -11.59 14.80
N SER A 66 -8.67 -12.45 15.64
CA SER A 66 -9.67 -13.43 15.20
C SER A 66 -10.99 -12.82 14.73
N LEU A 67 -11.24 -11.55 15.05
CA LEU A 67 -12.43 -10.81 14.61
C LEU A 67 -12.30 -10.28 13.19
N VAL A 68 -11.12 -10.32 12.57
CA VAL A 68 -10.90 -9.86 11.20
C VAL A 68 -11.19 -11.01 10.25
N SER A 69 -12.32 -10.96 9.54
CA SER A 69 -12.73 -11.99 8.58
C SER A 69 -12.14 -11.76 7.19
N THR A 70 -12.01 -10.50 6.76
CA THR A 70 -11.26 -10.11 5.56
C THR A 70 -10.47 -8.84 5.81
N ALA A 71 -9.33 -8.70 5.13
CA ALA A 71 -8.51 -7.49 5.17
C ALA A 71 -7.73 -7.37 3.87
N ARG A 72 -8.07 -6.40 3.04
CA ARG A 72 -7.52 -6.25 1.69
C ARG A 72 -7.02 -4.84 1.44
N LEU A 73 -5.76 -4.72 1.06
CA LEU A 73 -5.14 -3.51 0.56
C LEU A 73 -5.09 -3.58 -0.95
N GLU A 74 -5.67 -2.59 -1.64
CA GLU A 74 -5.62 -2.43 -3.09
C GLU A 74 -4.93 -1.13 -3.46
N LEU A 75 -4.25 -1.14 -4.59
CA LEU A 75 -3.57 0.01 -5.18
C LEU A 75 -3.81 0.01 -6.69
N ASP A 76 -4.42 1.08 -7.17
CA ASP A 76 -4.69 1.33 -8.58
C ASP A 76 -3.93 2.56 -9.07
N PHE A 77 -3.20 2.41 -10.16
CA PHE A 77 -2.62 3.53 -10.91
C PHE A 77 -3.46 3.82 -12.16
N ASP A 78 -3.67 5.11 -12.45
CA ASP A 78 -4.17 5.52 -13.76
C ASP A 78 -3.01 6.02 -14.61
N LEU A 79 -2.56 5.19 -15.54
CA LEU A 79 -1.45 5.51 -16.45
C LEU A 79 -1.87 6.38 -17.64
N SER A 80 -3.18 6.57 -17.86
CA SER A 80 -3.69 7.48 -18.91
C SER A 80 -3.53 8.95 -18.51
N GLN A 81 -3.46 9.22 -17.21
CA GLN A 81 -3.25 10.54 -16.65
C GLN A 81 -1.81 10.71 -16.19
N THR A 82 -1.19 11.82 -16.58
CA THR A 82 0.13 12.21 -16.09
C THR A 82 0.22 13.70 -15.83
N ARG A 83 1.10 14.09 -14.91
CA ARG A 83 1.49 15.49 -14.70
C ARG A 83 2.97 15.61 -14.38
N PRO A 84 3.63 16.74 -14.68
CA PRO A 84 4.97 17.00 -14.18
C PRO A 84 4.99 16.96 -12.64
N SER A 85 5.97 16.28 -12.05
CA SER A 85 6.14 16.29 -10.61
C SER A 85 6.54 17.68 -10.11
N ARG A 86 6.09 18.02 -8.90
CA ARG A 86 6.52 19.24 -8.20
C ARG A 86 7.88 19.09 -7.54
N TYR A 87 8.36 17.85 -7.37
CA TYR A 87 9.53 17.52 -6.55
C TYR A 87 10.70 16.98 -7.37
N ALA A 88 10.44 16.44 -8.56
CA ALA A 88 11.45 15.81 -9.41
C ALA A 88 11.16 16.10 -10.89
N ASN A 89 12.18 15.96 -11.75
CA ASN A 89 12.01 16.14 -13.20
C ASN A 89 11.46 14.87 -13.87
N VAL A 90 10.32 14.38 -13.39
CA VAL A 90 9.66 13.14 -13.83
C VAL A 90 8.15 13.34 -13.89
N LEU A 91 7.46 12.45 -14.62
CA LEU A 91 6.00 12.44 -14.67
C LEU A 91 5.41 11.63 -13.52
N GLU A 92 4.46 12.22 -12.81
CA GLU A 92 3.58 11.56 -11.85
C GLU A 92 2.39 10.91 -12.55
N SER A 93 1.85 9.85 -11.96
CA SER A 93 0.54 9.28 -12.27
C SER A 93 -0.33 9.30 -11.01
N PRO A 94 -1.64 9.56 -11.13
CA PRO A 94 -2.54 9.46 -10.00
C PRO A 94 -2.70 8.00 -9.57
N TYR A 95 -2.91 7.81 -8.27
CA TYR A 95 -3.21 6.52 -7.69
C TYR A 95 -4.37 6.60 -6.70
N VAL A 96 -5.05 5.47 -6.52
CA VAL A 96 -6.00 5.22 -5.45
C VAL A 96 -5.50 4.03 -4.66
N CYS A 97 -5.40 4.17 -3.35
CA CYS A 97 -5.11 3.06 -2.46
C CYS A 97 -6.26 2.88 -1.48
N THR A 98 -6.79 1.68 -1.40
CA THR A 98 -7.97 1.33 -0.61
C THR A 98 -7.60 0.23 0.38
N LEU A 99 -7.98 0.41 1.65
CA LEU A 99 -7.96 -0.66 2.65
C LEU A 99 -9.39 -1.01 3.00
N GLU A 100 -9.77 -2.26 2.76
CA GLU A 100 -11.06 -2.83 3.12
C GLU A 100 -10.89 -3.87 4.21
N LEU A 101 -11.76 -3.84 5.21
CA LEU A 101 -11.77 -4.74 6.35
C LEU A 101 -13.20 -5.20 6.58
N ARG A 102 -13.38 -6.49 6.83
CA ARG A 102 -14.64 -7.04 7.31
C ARG A 102 -14.43 -7.69 8.66
N ASP A 103 -15.29 -7.41 9.61
CA ASP A 103 -15.28 -8.12 10.89
C ASP A 103 -16.06 -9.45 10.85
N ASP A 104 -16.04 -10.19 11.95
CA ASP A 104 -16.74 -11.47 12.13
C ASP A 104 -18.27 -11.32 12.16
N ARG A 105 -18.77 -10.10 12.34
CA ARG A 105 -20.20 -9.75 12.29
C ARG A 105 -20.66 -9.34 10.89
N GLY A 106 -19.73 -9.27 9.93
CA GLY A 106 -19.99 -8.85 8.56
C GLY A 106 -20.09 -7.34 8.37
N VAL A 107 -19.59 -6.54 9.31
CA VAL A 107 -19.48 -5.08 9.15
C VAL A 107 -18.28 -4.77 8.27
N ASP A 108 -18.51 -3.97 7.23
CA ASP A 108 -17.50 -3.52 6.30
C ASP A 108 -16.94 -2.15 6.70
N TYR A 109 -15.62 -2.05 6.80
CA TYR A 109 -14.87 -0.82 6.99
C TYR A 109 -14.00 -0.59 5.76
N SER A 110 -14.04 0.62 5.21
CA SER A 110 -13.25 0.96 4.03
C SER A 110 -12.66 2.36 4.16
N HIS A 111 -11.40 2.50 3.79
CA HIS A 111 -10.75 3.79 3.67
C HIS A 111 -9.93 3.87 2.39
N SER A 112 -10.03 5.00 1.69
CA SER A 112 -9.29 5.24 0.46
C SER A 112 -8.46 6.51 0.54
N VAL A 113 -7.21 6.45 0.08
CA VAL A 113 -6.36 7.61 -0.16
C VAL A 113 -6.19 7.78 -1.66
N ARG A 114 -6.32 9.02 -2.14
CA ARG A 114 -6.06 9.40 -3.53
C ARG A 114 -4.98 10.46 -3.55
N ASP A 115 -3.94 10.23 -4.34
CA ASP A 115 -2.87 11.21 -4.54
C ASP A 115 -2.18 10.96 -5.89
N TRP A 116 -1.09 11.67 -6.14
CA TRP A 116 -0.23 11.47 -7.29
C TRP A 116 1.13 10.99 -6.80
N TRP A 117 1.72 10.06 -7.54
CA TRP A 117 3.06 9.56 -7.24
C TRP A 117 3.93 9.55 -8.48
N PHE A 118 5.25 9.63 -8.29
CA PHE A 118 6.23 9.52 -9.36
C PHE A 118 7.06 8.23 -9.24
N PRO A 119 7.63 7.73 -10.34
CA PRO A 119 8.55 6.61 -10.28
C PRO A 119 9.80 7.01 -9.48
N GLU A 120 10.05 6.33 -8.36
CA GLU A 120 11.28 6.49 -7.60
C GLU A 120 12.28 5.43 -8.05
N PRO A 121 13.57 5.77 -8.24
CA PRO A 121 14.59 4.75 -8.45
C PRO A 121 14.71 3.92 -7.17
N LEU A 122 14.70 2.59 -7.26
CA LEU A 122 14.96 1.69 -6.13
C LEU A 122 16.31 2.06 -5.48
N PRO A 123 16.36 2.60 -4.25
CA PRO A 123 17.61 2.64 -3.50
C PRO A 123 17.66 1.45 -2.53
N HIS A 124 18.86 0.97 -2.26
CA HIS A 124 19.10 -0.01 -1.20
C HIS A 124 18.57 0.56 0.13
N GLN A 125 17.72 -0.22 0.81
CA GLN A 125 17.00 0.05 2.08
C GLN A 125 15.59 0.63 1.91
N VAL A 126 14.61 -0.26 2.05
CA VAL A 126 13.18 0.05 2.13
C VAL A 126 12.86 0.43 3.58
N GLY A 127 12.71 1.72 3.85
CA GLY A 127 11.98 2.22 5.02
C GLY A 127 10.46 2.19 4.74
N PHE A 128 9.60 2.10 5.76
CA PHE A 128 8.24 1.56 5.58
C PHE A 128 7.11 2.03 6.53
N ARG A 129 7.37 2.86 7.55
CA ARG A 129 6.39 3.07 8.63
C ARG A 129 5.28 4.07 8.32
N GLY A 130 5.42 4.93 7.32
CA GLY A 130 4.57 6.11 7.14
C GLY A 130 3.14 5.82 6.68
N PHE A 131 2.99 4.96 5.66
CA PHE A 131 1.76 4.89 4.87
C PHE A 131 0.61 4.14 5.55
N ILE A 132 0.83 2.90 5.99
CA ILE A 132 -0.21 2.12 6.67
C ILE A 132 -0.60 2.75 8.01
N HIS A 133 0.35 3.36 8.73
CA HIS A 133 0.02 4.12 9.95
C HIS A 133 -0.94 5.29 9.67
N ARG A 134 -0.81 5.95 8.51
CA ARG A 134 -1.70 7.05 8.11
C ARG A 134 -3.11 6.58 7.76
N ILE A 135 -3.24 5.40 7.14
CA ILE A 135 -4.54 4.79 6.84
C ILE A 135 -5.18 4.28 8.13
N TRP A 136 -4.42 3.57 8.97
CA TRP A 136 -4.92 3.02 10.23
C TRP A 136 -5.34 4.07 11.25
N SER A 137 -4.57 5.16 11.41
CA SER A 137 -4.93 6.25 12.33
C SER A 137 -6.25 6.98 11.97
N ARG A 138 -6.75 6.79 10.74
CA ARG A 138 -8.04 7.34 10.28
C ARG A 138 -9.18 6.33 10.28
N LEU A 139 -8.88 5.04 10.43
CA LEU A 139 -9.88 3.97 10.54
C LEU A 139 -10.29 3.72 12.01
N VAL A 140 -9.43 4.06 12.97
CA VAL A 140 -9.63 3.81 14.42
C VAL A 140 -9.88 5.11 15.21
N GLY A 141 -9.89 6.27 14.54
CA GLY A 141 -10.20 7.58 15.14
C GLY A 141 -11.57 8.08 14.71
#